data_AF-A0A0A6ZTL2-F1
#
_entry.id   AF-A0A0A6ZTL2-F1
#
_cell.length_a   1.000
_cell.length_b   1.000
_cell.length_c   1.000
_cell.angle_alpha   90.00
_cell.angle_beta   90.00
_cell.angle_gamma   90.00
#
_symmetry.space_group_name_H-M   'P 1'
#
loop_
_entity.id
_entity.type
_entity.pdbx_description
1 polymer ?
#
loop_
_entity_poly.entity_id
_entity_poly.type
_entity_poly.pdbx_seq_one_letter_code
_entity_poly.pdbx_strand_id
1 'polypeptide(L)'
;MQVEPLNDTERMLALAENMLDRYGIISRQAVIAENIPGGFPSMQTLCRSMEDSGRIMRGRFVEGLGGAQFAERLTIDRLRDLATQAAQTRHYTPVALSANDPANVWGNLLP
;
A
#
# COMPACT_ATOMS: atom_id res chain seq x y z
N MET A 1 -1.72 -33.27 0.90
CA MET A 1 -2.23 -32.20 1.77
C MET A 1 -3.35 -31.51 1.02
N GLN A 2 -4.61 -31.79 1.36
CA GLN A 2 -5.74 -31.07 0.77
C GLN A 2 -5.79 -29.70 1.44
N VAL A 3 -5.65 -28.63 0.66
CA VAL A 3 -5.80 -27.26 1.15
C VAL A 3 -7.28 -26.92 0.99
N GLU A 4 -7.95 -26.69 2.12
CA GLU A 4 -9.32 -26.17 2.13
C GLU A 4 -9.35 -24.81 1.40
N PRO A 5 -10.33 -24.57 0.51
CA PRO A 5 -10.42 -23.31 -0.21
C PRO A 5 -10.75 -22.17 0.75
N LEU A 6 -9.97 -21.08 0.69
CA LEU A 6 -10.23 -19.86 1.45
C LEU A 6 -11.62 -19.32 1.14
N ASN A 7 -12.35 -18.93 2.17
CA ASN A 7 -13.60 -18.19 2.01
C ASN A 7 -13.31 -16.77 1.48
N ASP A 8 -14.36 -16.07 1.03
CA ASP A 8 -14.20 -14.75 0.38
C ASP A 8 -13.58 -13.70 1.30
N THR A 9 -13.85 -13.76 2.60
CA THR A 9 -13.27 -12.83 3.59
C THR A 9 -11.78 -13.11 3.78
N GLU A 10 -11.39 -14.38 3.94
CA GLU A 10 -9.99 -14.78 4.05
C GLU A 10 -9.21 -14.43 2.78
N ARG A 11 -9.82 -14.64 1.60
CA ARG A 11 -9.22 -14.25 0.32
C ARG A 11 -8.99 -12.74 0.23
N MET A 12 -10.00 -11.95 0.60
CA MET A 12 -9.87 -10.49 0.53
C MET A 12 -8.84 -9.96 1.54
N LEU A 13 -8.77 -10.57 2.73
CA LEU A 13 -7.74 -10.27 3.72
C LEU A 13 -6.34 -10.59 3.17
N ALA A 14 -6.14 -11.77 2.60
CA ALA A 14 -4.86 -12.15 1.99
C ALA A 14 -4.45 -11.20 0.85
N LEU A 15 -5.41 -10.73 0.05
CA LEU A 15 -5.15 -9.70 -0.97
C LEU A 15 -4.72 -8.37 -0.33
N ALA A 16 -5.37 -7.93 0.74
CA ALA A 16 -5.00 -6.70 1.43
C ALA A 16 -3.59 -6.79 2.04
N GLU A 17 -3.24 -7.92 2.65
CA GLU A 17 -1.90 -8.17 3.20
C GLU A 17 -0.85 -8.17 2.08
N ASN A 18 -1.13 -8.85 0.96
CA ASN A 18 -0.24 -8.82 -0.19
C ASN A 18 -0.04 -7.41 -0.76
N MET A 19 -1.09 -6.60 -0.80
CA MET A 19 -0.99 -5.20 -1.22
C MET A 19 -0.11 -4.38 -0.28
N LEU A 20 -0.21 -4.58 1.04
CA LEU A 20 0.64 -3.90 2.03
C LEU A 20 2.10 -4.33 1.90
N ASP A 21 2.37 -5.61 1.68
CA ASP A 21 3.73 -6.12 1.49
C ASP A 21 4.39 -5.57 0.22
N ARG A 22 3.63 -5.45 -0.87
CA ARG A 22 4.14 -5.01 -2.17
C ARG A 22 4.30 -3.49 -2.26
N TYR A 23 3.29 -2.75 -1.82
CA TYR A 23 3.22 -1.30 -2.03
C TYR A 23 3.54 -0.50 -0.77
N GLY A 24 3.48 -1.10 0.42
CA GLY A 24 3.54 -0.41 1.72
C GLY A 24 2.29 0.43 2.04
N ILE A 25 1.62 0.97 1.01
CA ILE A 25 0.44 1.81 1.08
C ILE A 25 -0.62 1.29 0.12
N ILE A 26 -1.81 0.98 0.64
CA ILE A 26 -2.99 0.72 -0.19
C ILE A 26 -3.59 2.04 -0.64
N SER A 27 -3.73 2.22 -1.96
CA SER A 27 -4.37 3.37 -2.58
C SER A 27 -5.33 2.94 -3.69
N ARG A 28 -6.20 3.85 -4.15
CA ARG A 28 -7.11 3.58 -5.28
C ARG A 28 -6.36 3.12 -6.53
N GLN A 29 -5.26 3.79 -6.85
CA GLN A 29 -4.43 3.49 -8.00
C GLN A 29 -3.82 2.10 -7.90
N ALA A 30 -3.24 1.73 -6.76
CA ALA A 30 -2.64 0.41 -6.56
C ALA A 30 -3.68 -0.71 -6.69
N VAL A 31 -4.89 -0.51 -6.17
CA VAL A 31 -5.99 -1.49 -6.29
C VAL A 31 -6.46 -1.66 -7.75
N ILE A 32 -6.42 -0.58 -8.54
CA ILE A 32 -6.71 -0.66 -9.99
C ILE A 32 -5.59 -1.38 -10.73
N ALA A 33 -4.33 -1.07 -10.40
CA ALA A 33 -3.16 -1.67 -11.04
C ALA A 33 -3.11 -3.20 -10.86
N GLU A 34 -3.47 -3.69 -9.67
CA GLU A 34 -3.51 -5.13 -9.37
C GLU A 34 -4.85 -5.80 -9.75
N ASN A 35 -5.78 -5.06 -10.38
CA ASN A 35 -7.08 -5.56 -10.84
C ASN A 35 -7.86 -6.35 -9.76
N ILE A 36 -7.90 -5.80 -8.54
CA ILE A 36 -8.51 -6.48 -7.39
C ILE A 36 -10.03 -6.64 -7.59
N PRO A 37 -10.60 -7.84 -7.39
CA PRO A 37 -12.04 -8.08 -7.48
C PRO A 37 -12.85 -7.15 -6.56
N GLY A 38 -13.95 -6.60 -7.08
CA GLY A 38 -14.76 -5.61 -6.33
C GLY A 38 -14.12 -4.22 -6.24
N GLY A 39 -12.89 -4.06 -6.74
CA GLY A 39 -12.19 -2.79 -6.86
C GLY A 39 -11.97 -2.06 -5.54
N PHE A 40 -11.71 -0.76 -5.65
CA PHE A 40 -11.41 0.08 -4.50
C PHE A 40 -12.52 0.15 -3.44
N PRO A 41 -13.82 0.18 -3.75
CA PRO A 41 -14.87 0.21 -2.72
C PRO A 41 -14.83 -1.02 -1.79
N SER A 42 -14.58 -2.21 -2.36
CA SER A 42 -14.50 -3.46 -1.59
C SER A 42 -13.26 -3.46 -0.70
N MET A 43 -12.09 -3.15 -1.26
CA MET A 43 -10.84 -3.01 -0.50
C MET A 43 -10.95 -1.93 0.59
N GLN A 44 -11.55 -0.79 0.28
CA GLN A 44 -11.74 0.31 1.23
C GLN A 44 -12.63 -0.10 2.41
N THR A 45 -13.63 -0.95 2.17
CA THR A 45 -14.50 -1.47 3.25
C THR A 45 -13.71 -2.33 4.23
N LEU A 46 -12.89 -3.25 3.71
CA LEU A 46 -11.99 -4.06 4.53
C LEU A 46 -10.95 -3.18 5.26
N CYS A 47 -10.32 -2.23 4.55
CA CYS A 47 -9.33 -1.33 5.14
C CYS A 47 -9.90 -0.51 6.30
N ARG A 48 -11.17 -0.09 6.23
CA ARG A 48 -11.84 0.58 7.36
C ARG A 48 -11.98 -0.35 8.56
N SER A 49 -12.38 -1.62 8.36
CA SER A 49 -12.43 -2.60 9.45
C SER A 49 -11.04 -2.87 10.06
N MET A 50 -10.00 -2.94 9.21
CA MET A 50 -8.61 -3.07 9.67
C MET A 50 -8.12 -1.83 10.42
N GLU A 51 -8.58 -0.64 10.04
CA GLU A 51 -8.32 0.61 10.74
C GLU A 51 -9.01 0.65 12.10
N ASP A 52 -10.29 0.26 12.18
CA ASP A 52 -11.06 0.22 13.43
C ASP A 52 -10.43 -0.74 14.45
N SER A 53 -9.80 -1.83 13.98
CA SER A 53 -9.01 -2.76 14.83
C SER A 53 -7.59 -2.26 15.13
N GLY A 54 -7.18 -1.13 14.56
CA GLY A 54 -5.86 -0.53 14.76
C GLY A 54 -4.70 -1.21 14.01
N ARG A 55 -4.98 -2.14 13.09
CA ARG A 55 -3.94 -2.83 12.29
C ARG A 55 -3.28 -1.88 11.29
N ILE A 56 -4.07 -1.00 10.68
CA ILE A 56 -3.61 -0.01 9.72
C ILE A 56 -4.14 1.38 10.09
N MET A 57 -3.61 2.42 9.45
CA MET A 57 -4.10 3.78 9.60
C MET A 57 -4.37 4.42 8.25
N ARG A 58 -5.42 5.25 8.22
CA ARG A 58 -5.73 6.06 7.05
C ARG A 58 -4.95 7.38 7.06
N GLY A 59 -4.55 7.83 5.89
CA GLY A 59 -3.87 9.12 5.73
C GLY A 59 -3.70 9.54 4.28
N ARG A 60 -2.81 10.52 4.08
CA ARG A 60 -2.29 10.93 2.77
C ARG A 60 -0.77 10.89 2.87
N PHE A 61 -0.17 9.87 2.27
CA PHE A 61 1.25 9.58 2.43
C PHE A 61 2.03 9.91 1.17
N VAL A 62 1.43 9.64 0.00
CA VAL A 62 2.02 9.91 -1.31
C VAL A 62 1.15 10.92 -2.05
N GLU A 63 1.76 12.00 -2.50
CA GLU A 63 1.10 13.01 -3.34
C GLU A 63 0.73 12.42 -4.70
N GLY A 64 -0.38 12.88 -5.30
CA GLY A 64 -0.88 12.36 -6.58
C GLY A 64 -1.61 11.00 -6.48
N LEU A 65 -1.36 10.21 -5.43
CA LEU A 65 -2.20 9.07 -5.09
C LEU A 65 -3.48 9.56 -4.40
N GLY A 66 -4.63 8.95 -4.73
CA GLY A 66 -5.96 9.45 -4.36
C GLY A 66 -6.13 9.70 -2.84
N GLY A 67 -7.20 10.40 -2.47
CA GLY A 67 -7.32 10.97 -1.12
C GLY A 67 -7.40 9.99 0.05
N ALA A 68 -7.86 8.75 -0.16
CA ALA A 68 -7.87 7.71 0.88
C ALA A 68 -6.71 6.73 0.63
N GLN A 69 -5.77 6.71 1.56
CA GLN A 69 -4.63 5.80 1.58
C GLN A 69 -4.54 5.12 2.93
N PHE A 70 -4.07 3.88 2.96
CA PHE A 70 -3.95 3.09 4.18
C PHE A 70 -2.58 2.43 4.26
N ALA A 71 -1.97 2.44 5.44
CA ALA A 71 -0.67 1.82 5.66
C ALA A 71 -0.55 1.26 7.07
N GLU A 72 0.35 0.31 7.26
CA GLU A 72 0.73 -0.14 8.59
C GLU A 72 1.46 0.96 9.36
N ARG A 73 1.33 0.94 10.69
CA ARG A 73 2.00 1.91 11.56
C ARG A 73 3.51 1.94 11.33
N LEU A 74 4.15 0.78 11.19
CA LEU A 74 5.59 0.68 10.95
C LEU A 74 6.01 1.39 9.65
N THR A 75 5.20 1.26 8.59
CA THR A 75 5.44 1.97 7.33
C THR A 75 5.33 3.48 7.53
N ILE A 76 4.35 3.95 8.28
CA ILE A 76 4.16 5.38 8.57
C ILE A 76 5.33 5.93 9.38
N ASP A 77 5.78 5.21 10.39
CA ASP A 77 6.91 5.62 11.21
C ASP A 77 8.21 5.67 10.38
N ARG A 78 8.44 4.69 9.50
CA ARG A 78 9.54 4.73 8.53
C ARG A 78 9.47 5.93 7.59
N LEU A 79 8.28 6.28 7.08
CA LEU A 79 8.10 7.45 6.23
C LEU A 79 8.44 8.76 6.97
N ARG A 80 8.08 8.86 8.24
CA ARG A 80 8.44 10.01 9.09
C ARG A 80 9.94 10.12 9.29
N ASP A 81 10.60 9.00 9.63
CA ASP A 81 12.05 8.95 9.79
C ASP A 81 12.77 9.39 8.52
N LEU A 82 12.32 8.88 7.36
CA LEU A 82 12.86 9.26 6.06
C LEU A 82 12.65 10.75 5.77
N ALA A 83 11.47 11.30 6.08
CA ALA A 83 11.18 12.72 5.90
C ALA A 83 12.07 13.61 6.79
N THR A 84 12.32 13.22 8.05
CA THR A 84 13.23 13.94 8.95
C THR A 84 14.68 13.89 8.43
N GLN A 85 15.11 12.74 7.94
CA GLN A 85 16.48 12.58 7.44
C GLN A 85 16.70 13.26 6.08
N ALA A 86 15.67 13.39 5.24
CA ALA A 86 15.76 14.10 3.95
C ALA A 86 16.09 15.60 4.10
N ALA A 87 15.80 16.19 5.27
CA ALA A 87 16.18 17.56 5.60
C ALA A 87 17.70 17.73 5.88
N GLN A 88 18.46 16.63 5.93
CA GLN A 88 19.91 16.63 6.16
C GLN A 88 20.65 16.41 4.83
N THR A 89 21.84 16.99 4.68
CA THR A 89 22.66 16.80 3.46
C THR A 89 23.07 15.34 3.32
N ARG A 90 22.62 14.69 2.23
CA ARG A 90 22.84 13.27 1.97
C ARG A 90 23.55 13.01 0.65
N HIS A 91 24.38 11.97 0.65
CA HIS A 91 24.86 11.32 -0.56
C HIS A 91 23.94 10.14 -0.88
N TYR A 92 23.09 10.29 -1.89
CA TYR A 92 22.26 9.20 -2.39
C TYR A 92 23.05 8.36 -3.38
N THR A 93 22.99 7.03 -3.25
CA THR A 93 23.45 6.13 -4.30
C THR A 93 22.30 5.94 -5.29
N PRO A 94 22.49 6.19 -6.60
CA PRO A 94 21.44 5.95 -7.57
C PRO A 94 21.15 4.44 -7.65
N VAL A 95 19.88 4.09 -7.59
CA VAL A 95 19.38 2.72 -7.76
C VAL A 95 18.41 2.71 -8.94
N ALA A 96 18.56 1.75 -9.84
CA ALA A 96 17.61 1.54 -10.93
C ALA A 96 16.53 0.55 -10.46
N LEU A 97 15.27 0.95 -10.60
CA LEU A 97 14.10 0.09 -10.39
C LEU A 97 13.38 -0.11 -11.71
N SER A 98 12.71 -1.26 -11.86
CA SER A 98 11.82 -1.48 -13.00
C SER A 98 10.66 -0.49 -12.96
N ALA A 99 10.18 -0.05 -14.13
CA ALA A 99 8.96 0.76 -14.24
C ALA A 99 7.71 -0.01 -13.75
N ASN A 100 7.77 -1.34 -13.74
CA ASN A 100 6.68 -2.21 -13.27
C ASN A 100 6.86 -2.65 -11.80
N ASP A 101 7.90 -2.18 -11.11
CA ASP A 101 8.14 -2.55 -9.72
C ASP A 101 7.11 -1.88 -8.79
N PRO A 102 6.43 -2.60 -7.87
CA PRO A 102 5.51 -2.00 -6.91
C PRO A 102 6.12 -0.93 -6.00
N ALA A 103 7.43 -0.99 -5.74
CA ALA A 103 8.15 0.03 -4.99
C ALA A 103 8.38 1.31 -5.82
N ASN A 104 8.21 1.25 -7.15
CA ASN A 104 8.28 2.40 -8.04
C ASN A 104 6.88 2.95 -8.30
N VAL A 105 6.58 4.08 -7.65
CA VAL A 105 5.30 4.77 -7.83
C VAL A 105 5.18 5.47 -9.18
N TRP A 106 6.30 5.79 -9.84
CA TRP A 106 6.30 6.50 -11.12
C TRP A 106 6.04 5.56 -12.29
N GLY A 107 5.28 6.04 -13.27
CA GLY A 107 4.87 5.32 -14.48
C GLY A 107 3.62 4.47 -14.27
N ASN A 108 3.63 3.56 -13.30
CA ASN A 108 2.50 2.63 -13.09
C ASN A 108 1.37 3.21 -12.22
N LEU A 109 1.72 4.03 -11.20
CA LEU A 109 0.72 4.62 -10.29
C LEU A 109 0.59 6.14 -10.44
N LEU A 110 1.69 6.80 -10.80
CA LEU A 110 1.80 8.24 -11.04
C LEU A 110 2.24 8.51 -12.49
N PRO A 111 1.88 9.67 -13.07
CA PRO A 111 2.26 10.04 -14.44
C PRO A 111 3.76 10.09 -14.69
#